data_AF-A0A7S1UKT9-F1
#
_entry.id   AF-A0A7S1UKT9-F1
#
_cell.length_a   1.000
_cell.length_b   1.000
_cell.length_c   1.000
_cell.angle_alpha   90.00
_cell.angle_beta   90.00
_cell.angle_gamma   90.00
#
_symmetry.space_group_name_H-M   'P 1'
#
loop_
_entity.id
_entity.type
_entity.pdbx_description
1 polymer ?
#
loop_
_entity_poly.entity_id
_entity_poly.type
_entity_poly.pdbx_seq_one_letter_code
_entity_poly.pdbx_strand_id
1 'polypeptide(L)'
;AGRYLNSVRACGDGIYTPFPQAVPLSFDMGEGVYGPLIQRASDFASSLLLRTLHVEHKLMERLRVMKRYFLFEAGDFLSSLMNIADEELSKEVRSISHAKMQSLLQVALAGSAGSDRDERYREEIGFD
;
A
#
# COMPACT_ATOMS: atom_id res chain seq x y z
N ALA A 1 -14.03 -15.01 -4.79
CA ALA A 1 -13.19 -15.30 -5.97
C ALA A 1 -13.13 -14.15 -6.98
N GLY A 2 -14.20 -13.84 -7.73
CA GLY A 2 -14.12 -12.90 -8.86
C GLY A 2 -13.65 -11.47 -8.54
N ARG A 3 -13.99 -10.94 -7.36
CA ARG A 3 -13.49 -9.61 -6.92
C ARG A 3 -11.97 -9.56 -6.82
N TYR A 4 -11.34 -10.59 -6.27
CA TYR A 4 -9.88 -10.65 -6.13
C TYR A 4 -9.18 -10.63 -7.49
N LEU A 5 -9.71 -11.38 -8.45
CA LEU A 5 -9.21 -11.37 -9.82
C LEU A 5 -9.41 -10.00 -10.48
N ASN A 6 -10.56 -9.36 -10.28
CA ASN A 6 -10.77 -8.00 -10.82
C ASN A 6 -9.77 -6.98 -10.26
N SER A 7 -9.45 -7.05 -8.97
CA SER A 7 -8.45 -6.18 -8.35
C SER A 7 -7.06 -6.39 -8.97
N VAL A 8 -6.62 -7.64 -9.14
CA VAL A 8 -5.34 -7.95 -9.80
C VAL A 8 -5.34 -7.46 -11.26
N ARG A 9 -6.44 -7.65 -11.99
CA ARG A 9 -6.57 -7.19 -13.38
C ARG A 9 -6.51 -5.66 -13.48
N ALA A 10 -7.09 -4.94 -12.52
CA ALA A 10 -7.05 -3.49 -12.49
C ALA A 10 -5.63 -2.94 -12.29
N CYS A 11 -4.73 -3.71 -11.68
CA CYS A 11 -3.31 -3.37 -11.56
C CYS A 11 -2.52 -3.53 -12.88
N GLY A 12 -3.15 -4.06 -13.94
CA GLY A 12 -2.52 -4.24 -15.25
C GLY A 12 -1.92 -5.64 -15.47
N ASP A 13 -1.98 -6.52 -14.47
CA ASP A 13 -1.42 -7.87 -14.58
C ASP A 13 -2.33 -8.82 -15.37
N GLY A 14 -1.72 -9.52 -16.32
CA GLY A 14 -2.36 -10.60 -17.06
C GLY A 14 -2.60 -11.80 -16.14
N ILE A 15 -3.87 -12.10 -15.87
CA ILE A 15 -4.24 -13.24 -15.02
C ILE A 15 -4.17 -14.52 -15.84
N TYR A 16 -3.15 -15.35 -15.60
CA TYR A 16 -3.13 -16.72 -16.09
C TYR A 16 -3.76 -17.65 -15.06
N THR A 17 -4.98 -18.09 -15.33
CA THR A 17 -5.66 -19.08 -14.48
C THR A 17 -5.23 -20.50 -14.88
N PRO A 18 -4.74 -21.33 -13.94
CA PRO A 18 -4.37 -22.72 -14.22
C PRO A 18 -5.59 -23.66 -14.33
N PHE A 19 -6.80 -23.09 -14.47
CA PHE A 19 -8.03 -23.85 -14.62
C PHE A 19 -8.25 -24.18 -16.10
N PRO A 20 -8.67 -25.41 -16.45
CA PRO A 20 -9.03 -25.75 -17.82
C PRO A 20 -10.14 -24.84 -18.35
N GLN A 21 -10.26 -24.74 -19.67
CA GLN A 21 -11.33 -23.99 -20.35
C GLN A 21 -12.70 -24.31 -19.71
N ALA A 22 -13.52 -23.26 -19.57
CA ALA A 22 -14.78 -23.24 -18.84
C ALA A 22 -15.54 -24.57 -18.97
N VAL A 23 -15.54 -25.36 -17.89
CA VAL A 23 -16.35 -26.57 -17.82
C VAL A 23 -17.81 -26.11 -17.81
N PRO A 24 -18.66 -26.59 -18.74
CA PRO A 24 -20.07 -26.23 -18.73
C PRO A 24 -20.70 -26.71 -17.41
N LEU A 25 -21.24 -25.76 -16.65
CA LEU A 25 -21.91 -26.03 -15.38
C LEU A 25 -23.27 -26.67 -15.68
N SER A 26 -23.45 -27.94 -15.33
CA SER A 26 -24.75 -28.62 -15.33
C SER A 26 -25.31 -28.71 -13.92
N PHE A 27 -26.62 -28.61 -13.77
CA PHE A 27 -27.27 -28.82 -12.48
C PHE A 27 -27.12 -30.29 -12.06
N ASP A 28 -26.58 -30.51 -10.86
CA ASP A 28 -26.35 -31.84 -10.29
C ASP A 28 -27.11 -31.95 -8.96
N MET A 29 -27.86 -33.04 -8.79
CA MET A 29 -28.60 -33.38 -7.56
C MET A 29 -27.81 -34.34 -6.64
N GLY A 30 -26.61 -34.77 -7.06
CA GLY A 30 -25.69 -35.64 -6.30
C GLY A 30 -24.74 -34.90 -5.36
N GLU A 31 -23.71 -35.61 -4.88
CA GLU A 31 -22.69 -35.08 -3.96
C GLU A 31 -21.80 -34.02 -4.65
N GLY A 32 -22.27 -32.77 -4.66
CA GLY A 32 -21.44 -31.57 -4.47
C GLY A 32 -20.16 -31.39 -5.29
N VAL A 33 -20.09 -31.89 -6.53
CA VAL A 33 -18.87 -31.85 -7.38
C VAL A 33 -18.30 -30.43 -7.55
N TYR A 34 -19.18 -29.42 -7.56
CA TYR A 34 -18.80 -28.02 -7.72
C TYR A 34 -18.23 -27.36 -6.46
N GLY A 35 -18.51 -27.88 -5.27
CA GLY A 35 -18.02 -27.30 -4.01
C GLY A 35 -16.49 -27.22 -3.96
N PRO A 36 -15.78 -28.35 -4.16
CA PRO A 36 -14.31 -28.36 -4.21
C PRO A 36 -13.73 -27.51 -5.34
N LEU A 37 -14.39 -27.45 -6.50
CA LEU A 37 -13.95 -26.63 -7.64
C LEU A 37 -14.05 -25.13 -7.34
N ILE A 38 -15.17 -24.69 -6.75
CA ILE A 38 -15.39 -23.31 -6.31
C ILE A 38 -14.37 -22.93 -5.23
N GLN A 39 -14.15 -23.82 -4.26
CA GLN A 39 -13.17 -23.59 -3.19
C GLN A 39 -11.77 -23.40 -3.77
N ARG A 40 -11.33 -24.30 -4.65
CA ARG A 40 -10.02 -24.21 -5.31
C ARG A 40 -9.86 -22.94 -6.13
N ALA A 41 -10.90 -22.51 -6.84
CA ALA A 41 -10.89 -21.24 -7.57
C ALA A 41 -10.81 -20.03 -6.63
N SER A 42 -11.49 -20.08 -5.48
CA SER A 42 -11.44 -19.04 -4.47
C SER A 42 -10.06 -18.92 -3.83
N ASP A 43 -9.46 -20.05 -3.46
CA ASP A 43 -8.13 -20.12 -2.84
C ASP A 43 -7.03 -19.66 -3.80
N PHE A 44 -7.15 -20.00 -5.09
CA PHE A 44 -6.25 -19.48 -6.12
C PHE A 44 -6.35 -17.95 -6.23
N ALA A 45 -7.58 -17.42 -6.31
CA ALA A 45 -7.80 -15.99 -6.48
C ALA A 45 -7.30 -15.18 -5.27
N SER A 46 -7.51 -15.66 -4.05
CA SER A 46 -7.01 -15.00 -2.84
C SER A 46 -5.49 -15.08 -2.73
N SER A 47 -4.89 -16.23 -3.03
CA SER A 47 -3.43 -16.42 -3.02
C SER A 47 -2.74 -15.54 -4.05
N LEU A 48 -3.30 -15.44 -5.27
CA LEU A 48 -2.79 -14.58 -6.32
C LEU A 48 -2.81 -13.10 -5.88
N LEU A 49 -3.94 -12.62 -5.37
CA LEU A 49 -4.05 -11.25 -4.88
C LEU A 49 -3.05 -10.95 -3.76
N LEU A 50 -2.92 -11.85 -2.77
CA LEU A 50 -1.98 -11.68 -1.68
C LEU A 50 -0.54 -11.65 -2.18
N ARG A 51 -0.18 -12.50 -3.16
CA ARG A 51 1.15 -12.51 -3.77
C ARG A 51 1.42 -11.19 -4.51
N THR A 52 0.48 -10.71 -5.30
CA THR A 52 0.57 -9.42 -6.00
C THR A 52 0.77 -8.27 -5.01
N LEU A 53 -0.04 -8.18 -3.95
CA LEU A 53 0.11 -7.15 -2.92
C LEU A 53 1.46 -7.24 -2.19
N HIS A 54 1.86 -8.45 -1.79
CA HIS A 54 3.06 -8.66 -0.99
C HIS A 54 4.35 -8.46 -1.80
N VAL A 55 4.41 -9.00 -3.01
CA VAL A 55 5.62 -9.04 -3.84
C VAL A 55 5.68 -7.86 -4.80
N GLU A 56 4.68 -7.68 -5.65
CA GLU A 56 4.69 -6.68 -6.72
C GLU A 56 4.52 -5.28 -6.14
N HIS A 57 3.57 -5.10 -5.21
CA HIS A 57 3.34 -3.82 -4.54
C HIS A 57 4.16 -3.61 -3.25
N LYS A 58 5.01 -4.58 -2.88
CA LYS A 58 5.92 -4.51 -1.73
C LYS A 58 5.23 -4.03 -0.44
N LEU A 59 4.04 -4.57 -0.15
CA LEU A 59 3.21 -4.13 0.98
C LEU A 59 3.98 -4.03 2.31
N MET A 60 4.88 -4.97 2.59
CA MET A 60 5.66 -4.95 3.83
C MET A 60 6.59 -3.74 3.92
N GLU A 61 7.19 -3.30 2.81
CA GLU A 61 8.02 -2.09 2.80
C GLU A 61 7.16 -0.86 3.07
N ARG A 62 5.99 -0.74 2.43
CA ARG A 62 5.03 0.34 2.67
C ARG A 62 4.59 0.41 4.14
N LEU A 63 4.27 -0.74 4.75
CA LEU A 63 3.88 -0.80 6.16
C LEU A 63 5.03 -0.41 7.11
N ARG A 64 6.28 -0.73 6.77
CA ARG A 64 7.45 -0.29 7.55
C ARG A 64 7.62 1.22 7.50
N VAL A 65 7.45 1.84 6.33
CA VAL A 65 7.48 3.30 6.17
C VAL A 65 6.35 3.95 6.98
N MET A 66 5.13 3.40 6.91
CA MET A 66 4.01 3.88 7.74
C MET A 66 4.35 3.81 9.23
N LYS A 67 4.88 2.68 9.70
CA LYS A 67 5.32 2.56 11.10
C LYS A 67 6.40 3.58 11.45
N ARG A 68 7.36 3.81 10.56
CA ARG A 68 8.47 4.72 10.82
C ARG A 68 8.03 6.17 11.01
N TYR A 69 7.21 6.67 10.10
CA TYR A 69 6.86 8.09 10.06
C TYR A 69 5.53 8.43 10.76
N PHE A 70 4.54 7.54 10.74
CA PHE A 70 3.24 7.78 11.40
C PHE A 70 3.18 7.23 12.83
N LEU A 71 3.90 6.16 13.15
CA LEU A 71 3.96 5.59 14.51
C LEU A 71 5.23 6.02 15.26
N PHE A 72 5.96 7.01 14.74
CA PHE A 72 7.11 7.67 15.38
C PHE A 72 8.24 6.72 15.81
N GLU A 73 8.46 5.61 15.09
CA GLU A 73 9.62 4.75 15.35
C GLU A 73 10.95 5.49 15.06
N ALA A 74 10.95 6.43 14.11
CA ALA A 74 12.05 7.38 13.88
C ALA A 74 11.63 8.80 14.29
N GLY A 75 11.55 9.04 15.60
CA GLY A 75 11.15 10.34 16.16
C GLY A 75 12.17 11.48 15.96
N ASP A 76 13.35 11.19 15.43
CA ASP A 76 14.37 12.17 15.06
C ASP A 76 13.90 13.10 13.95
N PHE A 77 13.16 12.55 12.97
CA PHE A 77 12.48 13.29 11.93
C PHE A 77 11.52 14.33 12.50
N LEU A 78 10.61 13.91 13.39
CA LEU A 78 9.60 14.82 13.95
C LEU A 78 10.27 15.94 14.76
N SER A 79 11.28 15.59 15.56
CA SER A 79 12.04 16.56 16.34
C SER A 79 12.73 17.59 15.44
N SER A 80 13.32 17.13 14.31
CA SER A 80 13.91 18.01 13.30
C SER A 80 12.86 18.90 12.63
N LEU A 81 11.71 18.33 12.24
CA LEU A 81 10.60 19.05 11.62
C LEU A 81 10.08 20.16 12.55
N MET A 82 9.80 19.85 13.81
CA MET A 82 9.30 20.81 14.78
C MET A 82 10.29 21.95 15.00
N ASN A 83 11.60 21.68 14.97
CA ASN A 83 12.62 22.71 15.12
C ASN A 83 12.72 23.63 13.89
N ILE A 84 12.70 23.07 12.67
CA ILE A 84 12.81 23.89 11.44
C ILE A 84 11.49 24.57 11.04
N ALA A 85 10.35 24.04 11.49
CA ALA A 85 9.04 24.58 11.19
C ALA A 85 8.50 25.51 12.28
N ASP A 86 9.23 25.76 13.37
CA ASP A 86 8.79 26.58 14.51
C ASP A 86 8.29 27.97 14.09
N GLU A 87 9.05 28.67 13.24
CA GLU A 87 8.65 29.98 12.70
C GLU A 87 7.40 29.93 11.81
N GLU A 88 7.16 28.80 11.13
CA GLU A 88 5.99 28.65 10.28
C GLU A 88 4.76 28.21 11.08
N LEU A 89 4.94 27.32 12.07
CA LEU A 89 3.90 26.80 12.95
C LEU A 89 3.45 27.80 14.01
N SER A 90 4.26 28.81 14.32
CA SER A 90 3.90 29.93 15.21
C SER A 90 2.95 30.94 14.57
N LYS A 91 2.72 30.85 13.26
CA LYS A 91 1.74 31.69 12.54
C LYS A 91 0.32 31.19 12.76
N GLU A 92 -0.66 32.06 12.53
CA GLU A 92 -2.05 31.62 12.47
C GLU A 92 -2.24 30.62 11.32
N VAL A 93 -3.10 29.62 11.52
CA VAL A 93 -3.37 28.54 10.55
C VAL A 93 -3.65 29.07 9.14
N ARG A 94 -4.29 30.25 9.02
CA ARG A 94 -4.62 30.88 7.73
C ARG A 94 -3.42 31.52 7.00
N SER A 95 -2.34 31.81 7.71
CA SER A 95 -1.12 32.44 7.15
C SER A 95 0.05 31.47 6.99
N ILE A 96 -0.15 30.19 7.34
CA ILE A 96 0.79 29.10 7.06
C ILE A 96 0.81 28.83 5.55
N SER A 97 2.00 28.87 4.95
CA SER A 97 2.17 28.49 3.55
C SER A 97 2.31 26.98 3.41
N HIS A 98 1.36 26.34 2.72
CA HIS A 98 1.41 24.91 2.43
C HIS A 98 2.70 24.52 1.69
N ALA A 99 3.10 25.31 0.69
CA ALA A 99 4.33 25.08 -0.07
C ALA A 99 5.59 25.16 0.81
N LYS A 100 5.62 26.10 1.78
CA LYS A 100 6.74 26.21 2.72
C LYS A 100 6.76 25.04 3.70
N MET A 101 5.61 24.67 4.25
CA MET A 101 5.48 23.50 5.14
C MET A 101 5.91 22.20 4.44
N GLN A 102 5.50 22.01 3.18
CA GLN A 102 5.90 20.83 2.40
C GLN A 102 7.40 20.82 2.10
N SER A 103 8.00 21.99 1.82
CA SER A 103 9.46 22.08 1.67
C SER A 103 10.20 21.73 2.96
N LEU A 104 9.75 22.27 4.10
CA LEU A 104 10.32 21.96 5.42
C LEU A 104 10.20 20.47 5.75
N LEU A 105 9.04 19.86 5.47
CA LEU A 105 8.81 18.43 5.61
C LEU A 105 9.85 17.60 4.85
N GLN A 106 10.08 17.93 3.58
CA GLN A 106 11.04 17.21 2.74
C GLN A 106 12.48 17.33 3.26
N VAL A 107 12.86 18.50 3.80
CA VAL A 107 14.16 18.73 4.43
C VAL A 107 14.32 17.87 5.68
N ALA A 108 13.35 17.89 6.59
CA ALA A 108 13.40 17.06 7.81
C ALA A 108 13.43 15.56 7.48
N LEU A 109 12.64 15.11 6.51
CA LEU A 109 12.66 13.72 6.05
C LEU A 109 14.05 13.35 5.54
N ALA A 110 14.75 14.26 4.83
CA ALA A 110 16.05 13.99 4.21
C ALA A 110 17.15 13.74 5.25
N GLY A 111 17.09 14.47 6.36
CA GLY A 111 18.05 14.37 7.46
C GLY A 111 17.79 13.23 8.46
N SER A 112 16.65 12.54 8.39
CA SER A 112 16.30 11.48 9.35
C SER A 112 17.06 10.17 9.10
N ALA A 113 17.40 9.48 10.18
CA ALA A 113 18.03 8.17 10.13
C ALA A 113 17.13 7.14 9.43
N GLY A 114 17.63 6.54 8.35
CA GLY A 114 16.87 5.57 7.54
C GLY A 114 16.12 6.17 6.36
N SER A 115 16.20 7.49 6.15
CA SER A 115 15.79 8.22 4.95
C SER A 115 16.17 7.51 3.64
N ASP A 116 17.44 7.07 3.54
CA ASP A 116 18.02 6.40 2.37
C ASP A 116 17.34 5.06 2.04
N ARG A 117 16.85 4.34 3.06
CA ARG A 117 16.17 3.05 2.87
C ARG A 117 14.73 3.22 2.35
N ASP A 118 14.13 4.36 2.65
CA ASP A 118 12.73 4.62 2.38
C ASP A 118 12.56 5.56 1.19
N GLU A 119 13.64 5.88 0.45
CA GLU A 119 13.68 6.92 -0.57
C GLU A 119 12.56 6.79 -1.61
N ARG A 120 12.27 5.54 -2.00
CA ARG A 120 11.19 5.17 -2.93
C ARG A 120 9.78 5.59 -2.48
N TYR A 121 9.54 5.77 -1.18
CA TYR A 121 8.22 6.06 -0.61
C TYR A 121 8.12 7.46 0.00
N ARG A 122 9.21 8.24 -0.02
CA ARG A 122 9.25 9.60 0.55
C ARG A 122 8.30 10.58 -0.14
N GLU A 123 8.15 10.45 -1.45
CA GLU A 123 7.25 11.32 -2.23
C GLU A 123 5.77 11.12 -1.89
N GLU A 124 5.42 9.97 -1.31
CA GLU A 124 4.07 9.69 -0.80
C GLU A 124 3.81 10.36 0.56
N ILE A 125 4.84 10.94 1.21
CA ILE A 125 4.73 11.65 2.49
C ILE A 125 4.66 13.16 2.20
N GLY A 126 3.45 13.70 2.27
CA GLY A 126 3.16 15.11 2.00
C GLY A 126 1.96 15.62 2.77
N PHE A 127 1.74 16.93 2.64
CA PHE A 127 0.48 17.56 3.02
C PHE A 127 -0.36 17.70 1.73
N ASP A 128 -1.67 17.44 1.82
CA ASP A 128 -2.65 17.60 0.72
C ASP A 128 -3.44 18.91 0.90
#